data_AF-A0A3N2BLC0-F1
#
_entry.id   AF-A0A3N2BLC0-F1
#
_cell.length_a   1.000
_cell.length_b   1.000
_cell.length_c   1.000
_cell.angle_alpha   90.00
_cell.angle_beta   90.00
_cell.angle_gamma   90.00
#
_symmetry.space_group_name_H-M   'P 1'
#
loop_
_entity.id
_entity.type
_entity.pdbx_description
1 polymer ?
#
loop_
_entity_poly.entity_id
_entity_poly.type
_entity_poly.pdbx_seq_one_letter_code
_entity_poly.pdbx_strand_id
1 'polypeptide(L)'
;MSDAPPPGWYPDPEADGIDRWWDGAAWGPRKAVTSMEARRRAARELQEEERWREEIERELDAEDQRSATKKKDRGKRPRREIVFGVLAAAAAVIIGVGIVGAVARQAAAPQLSAACSNAMIAAENEPSESEVALLATFDECGTAEQWILGIQEHPTAGSFTSYSRAEAIDFLDLACVRRVDAVVCMDAAAQGHLTYELDDPRLVELQTPRG
;
A
#
# COMPACT_ATOMS: atom_id res chain seq x y z
N MET A 1 -5.96 29.53 23.34
CA MET A 1 -6.74 28.30 23.56
C MET A 1 -5.87 27.18 23.02
N SER A 2 -5.51 26.21 23.86
CA SER A 2 -4.64 25.11 23.43
C SER A 2 -5.49 24.10 22.70
N ASP A 3 -5.27 23.95 21.39
CA ASP A 3 -5.89 22.89 20.58
C ASP A 3 -5.27 21.56 20.99
N ALA A 4 -5.87 20.92 22.00
CA ALA A 4 -5.52 19.55 22.33
C ALA A 4 -5.90 18.64 21.15
N PRO A 5 -5.08 17.61 20.84
CA PRO A 5 -5.40 16.67 19.77
C PRO A 5 -6.70 15.90 20.12
N PRO A 6 -7.43 15.43 19.09
CA PRO A 6 -8.61 14.60 19.32
C PRO A 6 -8.22 13.28 20.01
N PRO A 7 -9.18 12.59 20.65
CA PRO A 7 -8.90 11.29 21.27
C PRO A 7 -8.36 10.27 20.25
N GLY A 8 -7.32 9.51 20.62
CA GLY A 8 -6.62 8.61 19.70
C GLY A 8 -5.37 7.95 20.30
N TRP A 9 -4.77 6.99 19.60
CA TRP A 9 -3.45 6.44 19.95
C TRP A 9 -2.36 7.35 19.39
N TYR A 10 -1.42 7.77 20.24
CA TYR A 10 -0.27 8.60 19.85
C TYR A 10 1.03 7.99 20.39
N PRO A 11 2.18 8.29 19.77
CA PRO A 11 3.49 7.91 20.33
C PRO A 11 3.67 8.47 21.74
N ASP A 12 4.08 7.62 22.69
CA ASP A 12 4.33 8.04 24.07
C ASP A 12 5.59 8.92 24.12
N PRO A 13 5.50 10.20 24.51
CA PRO A 13 6.67 11.09 24.55
C PRO A 13 7.69 10.69 25.64
N GLU A 14 7.31 9.83 26.59
CA GLU A 14 8.20 9.36 27.65
C GLU A 14 8.91 8.05 27.31
N ALA A 15 8.45 7.32 26.29
CA ALA A 15 8.97 6.00 25.95
C ALA A 15 8.88 5.71 24.44
N ASP A 16 10.04 5.59 23.80
CA ASP A 16 10.13 5.25 22.38
C ASP A 16 9.52 3.87 22.08
N GLY A 17 8.80 3.78 20.96
CA GLY A 17 8.22 2.53 20.48
C GLY A 17 7.01 2.03 21.26
N ILE A 18 6.38 2.89 22.07
CA ILE A 18 5.13 2.61 22.78
C ILE A 18 4.08 3.62 22.33
N ASP A 19 2.88 3.14 22.03
CA ASP A 19 1.74 4.01 21.79
C ASP A 19 0.93 4.14 23.08
N ARG A 20 0.40 5.34 23.32
CA ARG A 20 -0.44 5.66 24.47
C ARG A 20 -1.73 6.31 24.01
N TRP A 21 -2.84 5.87 24.59
CA TRP A 21 -4.14 6.44 24.26
C TRP A 21 -4.26 7.84 24.88
N TRP A 22 -4.72 8.82 24.11
CA TRP A 22 -5.16 10.13 24.57
C TRP A 22 -6.68 10.18 24.53
N ASP A 23 -7.32 10.57 25.63
CA ASP A 23 -8.78 10.64 25.72
C ASP A 23 -9.35 12.06 25.51
N GLY A 24 -8.50 13.04 25.22
CA GLY A 24 -8.88 14.46 25.13
C GLY A 24 -8.57 15.28 26.39
N ALA A 25 -8.34 14.63 27.53
CA ALA A 25 -8.05 15.28 28.80
C ALA A 25 -6.80 14.72 29.51
N ALA A 26 -6.51 13.43 29.35
CA ALA A 26 -5.42 12.72 29.98
C ALA A 26 -4.88 11.56 29.12
N TRP A 27 -3.65 11.14 29.45
CA TRP A 27 -3.01 9.99 28.83
C TRP A 27 -3.42 8.69 29.52
N GLY A 28 -4.04 7.79 28.76
CA GLY A 28 -4.51 6.47 29.16
C GLY A 28 -3.42 5.38 29.20
N PRO A 29 -3.81 4.09 29.13
CA PRO A 29 -2.89 2.96 29.19
C PRO A 29 -1.87 2.95 28.04
N ARG A 30 -0.68 2.41 28.31
CA ARG A 30 0.34 2.12 27.32
C ARG A 30 0.01 0.81 26.60
N LYS A 31 0.15 0.79 25.27
CA LYS A 31 0.13 -0.43 24.45
C LYS A 31 1.50 -0.55 23.81
N ALA A 32 2.16 -1.70 24.00
CA ALA A 32 3.36 -1.98 23.24
C ALA A 32 2.97 -1.98 21.75
N VAL A 33 3.58 -1.09 20.96
CA VAL A 33 3.54 -1.24 19.51
C VAL A 33 4.12 -2.62 19.25
N THR A 34 3.39 -3.48 18.53
CA THR A 34 3.89 -4.83 18.30
C THR A 34 5.28 -4.68 17.70
N SER A 35 6.28 -5.30 18.35
CA SER A 35 7.69 -4.98 18.02
C SER A 35 8.02 -5.18 16.54
N MET A 36 7.21 -5.96 15.81
CA MET A 36 7.31 -6.10 14.35
C MET A 36 6.90 -4.86 13.56
N GLU A 37 5.83 -4.14 13.93
CA GLU A 37 5.42 -2.92 13.22
C GLU A 37 6.44 -1.80 13.42
N ALA A 38 6.92 -1.63 14.65
CA ALA A 38 8.00 -0.70 14.95
C ALA A 38 9.29 -1.06 14.17
N ARG A 39 9.66 -2.35 14.13
CA ARG A 39 10.79 -2.83 13.31
C ARG A 39 10.57 -2.62 11.81
N ARG A 40 9.36 -2.84 11.30
CA ARG A 40 9.03 -2.61 9.88
C ARG A 40 9.09 -1.13 9.51
N ARG A 41 8.63 -0.23 10.39
CA ARG A 41 8.76 1.22 10.19
C ARG A 41 10.22 1.64 10.17
N ALA A 42 11.01 1.23 11.17
CA ALA A 42 12.44 1.52 11.22
C ALA A 42 13.21 0.97 10.01
N ALA A 43 12.85 -0.23 9.54
CA ALA A 43 13.46 -0.80 8.33
C ALA A 43 13.14 0.00 7.06
N ARG A 44 11.91 0.55 6.93
CA ARG A 44 11.55 1.42 5.81
C ARG A 44 12.31 2.75 5.85
N GLU A 45 12.43 3.37 7.01
CA GLU A 45 13.21 4.60 7.18
C GLU A 45 14.68 4.41 6.79
N LEU A 46 15.30 3.30 7.23
CA LEU A 46 16.67 2.95 6.81
C LEU A 46 16.79 2.75 5.30
N GLN A 47 15.81 2.08 4.68
CA GLN A 47 15.82 1.85 3.23
C GLN A 47 15.62 3.15 2.44
N GLU A 48 14.83 4.09 2.95
CA GLU A 48 14.68 5.42 2.36
C GLU A 48 15.96 6.25 2.51
N GLU A 49 16.63 6.18 3.65
CA GLU A 49 17.92 6.85 3.88
C GLU A 49 19.01 6.30 2.95
N GLU A 50 19.10 4.98 2.77
CA GLU A 50 20.03 4.35 1.83
C GLU A 50 19.76 4.78 0.39
N ARG A 51 18.48 4.80 -0.03
CA ARG A 51 18.10 5.26 -1.36
C ARG A 51 18.49 6.72 -1.60
N TRP A 52 18.25 7.57 -0.61
CA TRP A 52 18.60 8.99 -0.69
C TRP A 52 20.12 9.19 -0.75
N ARG A 53 20.87 8.40 0.01
CA ARG A 53 22.34 8.40 -0.01
C ARG A 53 22.90 7.99 -1.38
N GLU A 54 22.34 6.96 -2.00
CA GLU A 54 22.73 6.53 -3.36
C GLU A 54 22.38 7.57 -4.44
N GLU A 55 21.27 8.29 -4.26
CA GLU A 55 20.87 9.36 -5.18
C GLU A 55 21.85 10.54 -5.12
N ILE A 56 22.27 10.95 -3.92
CA ILE A 56 23.27 12.00 -3.73
C ILE A 56 24.62 11.59 -4.31
N GLU A 57 25.06 10.34 -4.08
CA GLU A 57 26.31 9.84 -4.65
C GLU A 57 26.28 9.88 -6.18
N ARG A 58 25.14 9.48 -6.79
CA ARG A 58 24.93 9.61 -8.24
C ARG A 58 24.97 11.06 -8.73
N GLU A 59 24.41 12.00 -7.98
CA GLU A 59 24.41 13.42 -8.35
C GLU A 59 25.83 14.00 -8.31
N LEU A 60 26.60 13.71 -7.25
CA LEU A 60 27.99 14.13 -7.12
C LEU A 60 28.87 13.58 -8.24
N ASP A 61 28.74 12.28 -8.56
CA ASP A 61 29.47 11.67 -9.69
C ASP A 61 29.11 12.33 -11.04
N ALA A 62 27.84 12.69 -11.22
CA ALA A 62 27.39 13.38 -12.43
C ALA A 62 27.98 14.80 -12.54
N GLU A 63 28.12 15.53 -11.43
CA GLU A 63 28.78 16.84 -11.40
C GLU A 63 30.27 16.75 -11.71
N ASP A 64 30.96 15.73 -11.20
CA ASP A 64 32.37 15.48 -11.49
C ASP A 64 32.60 15.16 -12.97
N GLN A 65 31.74 14.34 -13.58
CA GLN A 65 31.80 14.07 -15.02
C GLN A 65 31.52 15.33 -15.87
N ARG A 66 30.57 16.17 -15.47
CA ARG A 66 30.30 17.47 -16.11
C ARG A 66 31.50 18.42 -16.00
N SER A 67 32.22 18.38 -14.88
CA SER A 67 33.42 19.19 -14.67
C SER A 67 34.61 18.70 -15.49
N ALA A 68 34.80 17.38 -15.59
CA ALA A 68 35.83 16.75 -16.42
C ALA A 68 35.64 17.05 -17.92
N THR A 69 34.40 16.97 -18.41
CA THR A 69 34.07 17.29 -19.81
C THR A 69 34.30 18.77 -20.13
N LYS A 70 33.88 19.71 -19.26
CA LYS A 70 34.17 21.15 -19.40
C LYS A 70 35.68 21.46 -19.45
N LYS A 71 36.50 20.75 -18.68
CA LYS A 71 37.96 20.96 -18.67
C LYS A 71 38.60 20.52 -20.00
N LYS A 72 38.11 19.45 -20.62
CA LYS A 72 38.59 18.95 -21.92
C LYS A 72 38.32 19.94 -23.05
N ASP A 73 37.18 20.64 -23.02
CA ASP A 73 36.82 21.61 -24.07
C ASP A 73 37.55 22.96 -23.92
N ARG A 74 37.96 23.35 -22.71
CA ARG A 74 38.77 24.58 -22.51
C ARG A 74 40.14 24.54 -23.21
N GLY A 75 40.70 23.36 -23.48
CA GLY A 75 41.98 23.19 -24.16
C GLY A 75 41.93 23.28 -25.70
N LYS A 76 40.73 23.25 -26.31
CA LYS A 76 40.53 23.26 -27.77
C LYS A 76 39.71 24.47 -28.22
N ARG A 77 40.01 25.66 -27.73
CA ARG A 77 39.56 26.88 -28.44
C ARG A 77 40.52 27.14 -29.60
N PRO A 78 40.17 26.82 -30.86
CA PRO A 78 40.91 27.37 -31.98
C PRO A 78 40.79 28.89 -31.88
N ARG A 79 41.92 29.60 -31.89
CA ARG A 79 41.96 31.03 -32.20
C ARG A 79 41.30 31.20 -33.56
N ARG A 80 40.01 31.50 -33.61
CA ARG A 80 39.28 31.76 -34.85
C ARG A 80 38.58 33.09 -34.74
N GLU A 81 39.01 33.96 -35.63
CA GLU A 81 38.43 35.26 -35.93
C GLU A 81 36.94 35.13 -36.26
N ILE A 82 36.19 36.12 -35.81
CA ILE A 82 34.74 36.23 -35.93
C ILE A 82 34.41 36.54 -37.39
N VAL A 83 33.71 35.61 -38.07
CA VAL A 83 32.94 35.92 -39.28
C VAL A 83 31.55 35.28 -39.12
N PHE A 84 30.55 36.14 -39.00
CA PHE A 84 29.13 35.81 -38.92
C PHE A 84 28.63 35.16 -40.23
N GLY A 85 27.74 34.17 -40.11
CA GLY A 85 27.07 33.57 -41.28
C GLY A 85 25.83 32.78 -40.87
N VAL A 86 24.67 33.43 -41.01
CA VAL A 86 23.30 32.93 -40.85
C VAL A 86 23.00 31.82 -41.86
N LEU A 87 22.30 30.75 -41.46
CA LEU A 87 21.15 30.19 -42.22
C LEU A 87 20.49 28.98 -41.55
N ALA A 88 19.17 29.07 -41.47
CA ALA A 88 18.19 28.08 -41.05
C ALA A 88 17.77 27.16 -42.22
N ALA A 89 17.16 26.01 -41.92
CA ALA A 89 15.92 25.54 -42.55
C ALA A 89 15.48 24.17 -42.00
N ALA A 90 14.16 24.01 -41.92
CA ALA A 90 13.41 22.93 -41.32
C ALA A 90 13.12 21.76 -42.27
N ALA A 91 12.74 20.61 -41.73
CA ALA A 91 11.98 19.58 -42.45
C ALA A 91 11.03 18.85 -41.48
N ALA A 92 9.73 19.01 -41.72
CA ALA A 92 8.65 18.29 -41.05
C ALA A 92 8.23 17.10 -41.93
N VAL A 93 8.22 15.90 -41.37
CA VAL A 93 7.82 14.65 -42.06
C VAL A 93 6.53 14.12 -41.43
N ILE A 94 5.56 13.91 -42.30
CA ILE A 94 4.21 13.39 -42.05
C ILE A 94 4.30 11.91 -41.66
N ILE A 95 3.77 11.53 -40.50
CA ILE A 95 3.54 10.13 -40.11
C ILE A 95 2.04 9.93 -39.94
N GLY A 96 1.42 9.33 -40.95
CA GLY A 96 0.12 8.70 -40.85
C GLY A 96 0.31 7.19 -40.83
N VAL A 97 0.13 6.55 -39.67
CA VAL A 97 0.10 5.09 -39.53
C VAL A 97 -1.17 4.73 -38.78
N GLY A 98 -1.95 3.84 -39.40
CA GLY A 98 -3.27 3.40 -38.96
C GLY A 98 -3.27 2.74 -37.60
N ILE A 99 -4.21 3.18 -36.75
CA ILE A 99 -4.53 2.57 -35.48
C ILE A 99 -5.56 1.47 -35.75
N VAL A 100 -5.10 0.23 -35.88
CA VAL A 100 -5.98 -0.94 -35.74
C VAL A 100 -6.40 -1.01 -34.28
N GLY A 101 -7.69 -0.82 -34.03
CA GLY A 101 -8.28 -0.70 -32.70
C GLY A 101 -8.05 -1.95 -31.85
N ALA A 102 -7.07 -1.88 -30.95
CA ALA A 102 -7.09 -2.64 -29.72
C ALA A 102 -8.25 -2.10 -28.88
N VAL A 103 -9.40 -2.76 -28.92
CA VAL A 103 -10.45 -2.55 -27.93
C VAL A 103 -9.89 -3.09 -26.63
N ALA A 104 -9.14 -2.25 -25.91
CA ALA A 104 -8.81 -2.49 -24.52
C ALA A 104 -10.14 -2.70 -23.81
N ARG A 105 -10.45 -3.95 -23.44
CA ARG A 105 -11.52 -4.24 -22.48
C ARG A 105 -11.08 -3.54 -21.21
N GLN A 106 -11.59 -2.33 -21.02
CA GLN A 106 -11.43 -1.57 -19.81
C GLN A 106 -12.17 -2.39 -18.76
N ALA A 107 -11.42 -3.19 -18.01
CA ALA A 107 -11.94 -3.87 -16.85
C ALA A 107 -12.51 -2.75 -15.97
N ALA A 108 -13.83 -2.77 -15.78
CA ALA A 108 -14.46 -1.85 -14.85
C ALA A 108 -13.74 -1.99 -13.51
N ALA A 109 -13.39 -0.86 -12.89
CA ALA A 109 -12.81 -0.88 -11.56
C ALA A 109 -13.71 -1.75 -10.66
N PRO A 110 -13.15 -2.64 -9.83
CA PRO A 110 -13.95 -3.44 -8.92
C PRO A 110 -14.79 -2.50 -8.06
N GLN A 111 -16.10 -2.80 -7.95
CA GLN A 111 -17.05 -2.01 -7.19
C GLN A 111 -17.56 -2.83 -6.01
N LEU A 112 -17.60 -2.19 -4.84
CA LEU A 112 -18.19 -2.74 -3.63
C LEU A 112 -19.71 -2.82 -3.80
N SER A 113 -20.29 -4.00 -3.57
CA SER A 113 -21.75 -4.14 -3.58
C SER A 113 -22.36 -3.47 -2.34
N ALA A 114 -23.60 -3.00 -2.44
CA ALA A 114 -24.30 -2.40 -1.30
C ALA A 114 -24.46 -3.40 -0.13
N ALA A 115 -24.65 -4.69 -0.44
CA ALA A 115 -24.75 -5.75 0.57
C ALA A 115 -23.43 -5.91 1.33
N CYS A 116 -22.30 -6.04 0.62
CA CYS A 116 -20.98 -6.16 1.21
C CYS A 116 -20.61 -4.92 2.04
N SER A 117 -20.87 -3.71 1.53
CA SER A 117 -20.64 -2.46 2.29
C SER A 117 -21.47 -2.40 3.58
N ASN A 118 -22.76 -2.73 3.53
CA ASN A 118 -23.61 -2.76 4.72
C ASN A 118 -23.14 -3.80 5.75
N ALA A 119 -22.66 -4.96 5.29
CA ALA A 119 -22.11 -5.99 6.16
C ALA A 119 -20.82 -5.53 6.85
N MET A 120 -19.94 -4.84 6.11
CA MET A 120 -18.73 -4.25 6.68
C MET A 120 -19.07 -3.21 7.75
N ILE A 121 -20.01 -2.29 7.48
CA ILE A 121 -20.51 -1.32 8.46
C ILE A 121 -21.09 -2.03 9.69
N ALA A 122 -21.85 -3.11 9.50
CA ALA A 122 -22.38 -3.88 10.63
C ALA A 122 -21.25 -4.45 11.49
N ALA A 123 -20.20 -4.99 10.86
CA ALA A 123 -19.02 -5.49 11.56
C ALA A 123 -18.23 -4.39 12.29
N GLU A 124 -18.14 -3.17 11.75
CA GLU A 124 -17.52 -2.02 12.43
C GLU A 124 -18.22 -1.64 13.75
N ASN A 125 -19.54 -1.85 13.80
CA ASN A 125 -20.36 -1.45 14.95
C ASN A 125 -20.49 -2.55 16.02
N GLU A 126 -19.91 -3.73 15.82
CA GLU A 126 -19.99 -4.84 16.76
C GLU A 126 -18.97 -4.67 17.92
N PRO A 127 -19.41 -4.53 19.19
CA PRO A 127 -18.55 -4.06 20.28
C PRO A 127 -17.62 -5.11 20.91
N SER A 128 -17.83 -6.41 20.67
CA SER A 128 -17.08 -7.47 21.38
C SER A 128 -16.71 -8.72 20.57
N GLU A 129 -17.24 -8.90 19.37
CA GLU A 129 -16.98 -10.09 18.54
C GLU A 129 -16.58 -9.70 17.11
N SER A 130 -15.52 -8.89 16.98
CA SER A 130 -15.06 -8.42 15.67
C SER A 130 -14.72 -9.57 14.71
N GLU A 131 -14.21 -10.70 15.21
CA GLU A 131 -13.94 -11.88 14.36
C GLU A 131 -15.24 -12.49 13.81
N VAL A 132 -16.27 -12.71 14.63
CA VAL A 132 -17.53 -13.34 14.18
C VAL A 132 -18.26 -12.42 13.20
N ALA A 133 -18.37 -11.13 13.54
CA ALA A 133 -19.03 -10.16 12.68
C ALA A 133 -18.27 -9.97 11.35
N LEU A 134 -16.94 -9.96 11.39
CA LEU A 134 -16.13 -9.91 10.18
C LEU A 134 -16.29 -11.17 9.32
N LEU A 135 -16.28 -12.36 9.92
CA LEU A 135 -16.48 -13.61 9.17
C LEU A 135 -17.88 -13.69 8.54
N ALA A 136 -18.89 -13.03 9.12
CA ALA A 136 -20.22 -12.92 8.50
C ALA A 136 -20.21 -12.06 7.22
N THR A 137 -19.25 -11.14 7.05
CA THR A 137 -19.13 -10.34 5.82
C THR A 137 -18.79 -11.19 4.60
N PHE A 138 -18.20 -12.37 4.78
CA PHE A 138 -17.91 -13.31 3.70
C PHE A 138 -19.15 -13.83 2.97
N ASP A 139 -20.31 -13.82 3.65
CA ASP A 139 -21.56 -14.30 3.07
C ASP A 139 -22.22 -13.22 2.18
N GLU A 140 -21.87 -11.94 2.38
CA GLU A 140 -22.45 -10.78 1.69
C GLU A 140 -21.55 -10.23 0.58
N CYS A 141 -20.24 -10.45 0.68
CA CYS A 141 -19.26 -10.09 -0.35
C CYS A 141 -19.17 -11.21 -1.40
N GLY A 142 -19.39 -10.88 -2.68
CA GLY A 142 -19.49 -11.90 -3.73
C GLY A 142 -18.15 -12.38 -4.28
N THR A 143 -17.07 -11.63 -4.04
CA THR A 143 -15.71 -11.91 -4.54
C THR A 143 -14.65 -11.48 -3.53
N ALA A 144 -13.45 -12.04 -3.64
CA ALA A 144 -12.25 -11.64 -2.89
C ALA A 144 -11.96 -10.14 -3.08
N GLU A 145 -12.09 -9.63 -4.31
CA GLU A 145 -11.86 -8.21 -4.61
C GLU A 145 -12.89 -7.30 -3.93
N GLN A 146 -14.16 -7.69 -3.88
CA GLN A 146 -15.16 -6.93 -3.14
C GLN A 146 -14.85 -6.90 -1.66
N TRP A 147 -14.46 -8.04 -1.09
CA TRP A 147 -14.11 -8.10 0.33
C TRP A 147 -12.86 -7.27 0.64
N ILE A 148 -11.81 -7.35 -0.19
CA ILE A 148 -10.59 -6.55 -0.08
C ILE A 148 -10.92 -5.05 -0.14
N LEU A 149 -11.73 -4.61 -1.09
CA LEU A 149 -12.17 -3.21 -1.14
C LEU A 149 -12.98 -2.83 0.11
N GLY A 150 -13.89 -3.72 0.53
CA GLY A 150 -14.74 -3.49 1.69
C GLY A 150 -13.94 -3.26 2.96
N ILE A 151 -12.94 -4.10 3.26
CA ILE A 151 -12.10 -3.95 4.45
C ILE A 151 -11.16 -2.73 4.35
N GLN A 152 -10.82 -2.29 3.14
CA GLN A 152 -10.06 -1.04 2.94
C GLN A 152 -10.91 0.21 3.15
N GLU A 153 -12.18 0.20 2.74
CA GLU A 153 -13.14 1.28 2.98
C GLU A 153 -13.64 1.32 4.43
N HIS A 154 -13.69 0.16 5.08
CA HIS A 154 -14.19 -0.05 6.44
C HIS A 154 -13.15 -0.73 7.36
N PRO A 155 -11.99 -0.10 7.59
CA PRO A 155 -10.86 -0.77 8.25
C PRO A 155 -11.12 -1.11 9.72
N THR A 156 -12.05 -0.42 10.37
CA THR A 156 -12.38 -0.69 11.78
C THR A 156 -13.14 -2.00 11.96
N ALA A 157 -13.75 -2.55 10.91
CA ALA A 157 -14.37 -3.88 10.93
C ALA A 157 -13.32 -4.97 11.26
N GLY A 158 -12.09 -4.78 10.78
CA GLY A 158 -10.96 -5.64 11.11
C GLY A 158 -10.15 -5.17 12.31
N SER A 159 -10.61 -4.16 13.07
CA SER A 159 -9.91 -3.55 14.20
C SER A 159 -8.64 -2.75 13.86
N PHE A 160 -8.49 -2.28 12.62
CA PHE A 160 -7.39 -1.40 12.20
C PHE A 160 -7.90 -0.02 11.75
N THR A 161 -7.00 0.95 11.58
CA THR A 161 -7.34 2.30 11.09
C THR A 161 -7.27 2.41 9.57
N SER A 162 -6.56 1.51 8.90
CA SER A 162 -6.45 1.43 7.44
C SER A 162 -5.87 0.08 7.03
N TYR A 163 -6.10 -0.31 5.78
CA TYR A 163 -5.46 -1.46 5.14
C TYR A 163 -4.86 -1.07 3.79
N SER A 164 -3.58 -1.34 3.61
CA SER A 164 -3.05 -1.48 2.25
C SER A 164 -3.64 -2.72 1.60
N ARG A 165 -3.57 -2.79 0.27
CA ARG A 165 -4.12 -3.94 -0.47
C ARG A 165 -3.42 -5.25 -0.09
N ALA A 166 -2.10 -5.20 0.12
CA ALA A 166 -1.33 -6.38 0.56
C ALA A 166 -1.76 -6.83 1.96
N GLU A 167 -1.96 -5.91 2.89
CA GLU A 167 -2.44 -6.24 4.25
C GLU A 167 -3.86 -6.80 4.22
N ALA A 168 -4.74 -6.29 3.36
CA ALA A 168 -6.08 -6.85 3.17
C ALA A 168 -6.04 -8.27 2.60
N ILE A 169 -5.10 -8.57 1.68
CA ILE A 169 -4.89 -9.94 1.16
C ILE A 169 -4.34 -10.86 2.25
N ASP A 170 -3.33 -10.43 3.00
CA ASP A 170 -2.79 -11.21 4.14
C ASP A 170 -3.88 -11.48 5.18
N PHE A 171 -4.77 -10.52 5.40
CA PHE A 171 -5.87 -10.68 6.33
C PHE A 171 -6.95 -11.63 5.79
N LEU A 172 -7.24 -11.56 4.48
CA LEU A 172 -8.12 -12.51 3.80
C LEU A 172 -7.56 -13.94 3.89
N ASP A 173 -6.26 -14.11 3.68
CA ASP A 173 -5.56 -15.40 3.81
C ASP A 173 -5.78 -16.02 5.20
N LEU A 174 -5.61 -15.23 6.27
CA LEU A 174 -5.85 -15.69 7.65
C LEU A 174 -7.32 -15.99 7.93
N ALA A 175 -8.23 -15.13 7.48
CA ALA A 175 -9.66 -15.29 7.72
C ALA A 175 -10.24 -16.51 6.99
N CYS A 176 -9.73 -16.83 5.79
CA CYS A 176 -10.15 -18.00 5.02
C CYS A 176 -9.80 -19.34 5.68
N VAL A 177 -8.86 -19.38 6.64
CA VAL A 177 -8.59 -20.59 7.43
C VAL A 177 -9.83 -20.97 8.25
N ARG A 178 -10.62 -19.99 8.68
CA ARG A 178 -11.81 -20.18 9.52
C ARG A 178 -13.09 -20.48 8.74
N ARG A 179 -13.17 -20.06 7.47
CA ARG A 179 -14.36 -20.17 6.60
C ARG A 179 -13.96 -20.60 5.18
N VAL A 180 -13.37 -21.79 5.04
CA VAL A 180 -12.92 -22.33 3.74
C VAL A 180 -14.06 -22.54 2.73
N ASP A 181 -15.30 -22.59 3.23
CA ASP A 181 -16.52 -22.78 2.45
C ASP A 181 -17.11 -21.47 1.90
N ALA A 182 -16.58 -20.31 2.31
CA ALA A 182 -17.06 -19.03 1.83
C ALA A 182 -16.71 -18.81 0.35
N VAL A 183 -17.66 -18.23 -0.40
CA VAL A 183 -17.48 -17.90 -1.83
C VAL A 183 -16.28 -16.96 -2.04
N VAL A 184 -16.10 -15.99 -1.13
CA VAL A 184 -14.93 -15.09 -1.12
C VAL A 184 -13.62 -15.87 -1.07
N CYS A 185 -13.54 -16.92 -0.26
CA CYS A 185 -12.33 -17.73 -0.11
C CYS A 185 -12.06 -18.60 -1.33
N MET A 186 -13.09 -19.20 -1.93
CA MET A 186 -12.94 -19.95 -3.19
C MET A 186 -12.46 -19.04 -4.33
N ASP A 187 -13.00 -17.83 -4.42
CA ASP A 187 -12.57 -16.82 -5.39
C ASP A 187 -11.13 -16.34 -5.11
N ALA A 188 -10.77 -16.13 -3.84
CA ALA A 188 -9.40 -15.77 -3.43
C ALA A 188 -8.38 -16.86 -3.82
N ALA A 189 -8.73 -18.13 -3.62
CA ALA A 189 -7.90 -19.26 -4.04
C ALA A 189 -7.73 -19.28 -5.57
N ALA A 190 -8.82 -19.10 -6.32
CA ALA A 190 -8.79 -19.07 -7.78
C ALA A 190 -7.93 -17.91 -8.33
N GLN A 191 -7.83 -16.80 -7.60
CA GLN A 191 -7.00 -15.65 -7.93
C GLN A 191 -5.54 -15.77 -7.44
N GLY A 192 -5.22 -16.80 -6.65
CA GLY A 192 -3.88 -17.01 -6.08
C GLY A 192 -3.54 -16.07 -4.93
N HIS A 193 -4.56 -15.55 -4.22
CA HIS A 193 -4.37 -14.72 -3.03
C HIS A 193 -4.05 -15.53 -1.78
N LEU A 194 -4.43 -16.81 -1.74
CA LEU A 194 -4.17 -17.69 -0.59
C LEU A 194 -2.79 -18.35 -0.68
N THR A 195 -2.13 -18.45 0.46
CA THR A 195 -0.82 -19.10 0.61
C THR A 195 -0.91 -20.62 0.79
N TYR A 196 -2.13 -21.15 0.80
CA TYR A 196 -2.46 -22.56 0.99
C TYR A 196 -3.62 -23.00 0.07
N GLU A 197 -3.75 -24.31 -0.10
CA GLU A 197 -4.84 -24.92 -0.87
C GLU A 197 -6.04 -25.20 0.04
N LEU A 198 -7.26 -24.81 -0.37
CA LEU A 198 -8.46 -24.93 0.47
C LEU A 198 -8.87 -26.39 0.77
N ASP A 199 -8.41 -27.34 -0.03
CA ASP A 199 -8.66 -28.78 0.15
C ASP A 199 -7.56 -29.49 0.98
N ASP A 200 -6.59 -28.75 1.53
CA ASP A 200 -5.58 -29.33 2.43
C ASP A 200 -6.24 -29.88 3.70
N PRO A 201 -6.15 -31.20 3.98
CA PRO A 201 -6.79 -31.81 5.14
C PRO A 201 -6.29 -31.25 6.48
N ARG A 202 -5.11 -30.63 6.51
CA ARG A 202 -4.55 -30.00 7.72
C ARG A 202 -5.32 -28.73 8.13
N LEU A 203 -6.05 -28.08 7.21
CA LEU A 203 -6.85 -26.90 7.54
C LEU A 203 -8.01 -27.23 8.47
N VAL A 204 -8.58 -28.44 8.36
CA VAL A 204 -9.67 -28.90 9.23
C VAL A 204 -9.24 -28.90 10.70
N GLU A 205 -7.97 -29.21 10.98
CA GLU A 205 -7.42 -29.18 12.34
C GLU A 205 -7.31 -27.74 12.90
N LEU A 206 -7.11 -26.74 12.02
CA LEU A 206 -6.99 -25.32 12.40
C LEU A 206 -8.36 -24.63 12.61
N GLN A 207 -9.45 -25.23 12.11
CA GLN A 207 -10.82 -24.73 12.26
C GLN A 207 -11.43 -25.01 13.63
N THR A 208 -10.75 -25.77 14.49
CA THR A 208 -11.28 -26.12 15.80
C THR A 208 -11.54 -24.85 16.63
N PRO A 209 -12.78 -24.61 17.10
CA PRO A 209 -13.10 -23.46 17.96
C PRO A 209 -12.21 -23.50 19.20
N ARG A 210 -11.50 -22.40 19.47
CA ARG A 210 -10.82 -22.25 20.76
C ARG A 210 -11.91 -21.91 21.77
N GLY A 211 -12.31 -22.91 22.56
CA GLY A 211 -13.27 -22.75 23.67
C GLY A 211 -12.71 -21.93 24.82
#